data_AF-A0A0G9FHH7-F1
#
_entry.id   AF-A0A0G9FHH7-F1
#
_cell.length_a   1.000
_cell.length_b   1.000
_cell.length_c   1.000
_cell.angle_alpha   90.00
_cell.angle_beta   90.00
_cell.angle_gamma   90.00
#
_symmetry.space_group_name_H-M   'P 1'
#
loop_
_entity.id
_entity.type
_entity.pdbx_description
1 polymer ?
#
loop_
_entity_poly.entity_id
_entity_poly.type
_entity_poly.pdbx_seq_one_letter_code
_entity_poly.pdbx_strand_id
1 'polypeptide(L)'
;MTKIIDGKAVAKKVNAQTATAVAELAAQGIQPGIAVIIVGDDAASQIYVRNKNRKATKLGMHSVVRQLPATTSQDELLAIIAAYNADDSIHGILVQSPLPAQINEPLITMAIDPKKDVDGFHPTNVGKLITNFPGNYPVANTPRGIMTMLADYGVDPAGKTAVVIGRSTIVGKPMAALLTNANATVTIAHSKTADLKAVARTADILVVATGIAHLITGADIKPGATVIDVGMDRDENGKLVGDVDFDSAQGIAGLITPVPGGVGPMTIATLMQTTVELAKWSDVSE
;
A
#
# COMPACT_ATOMS: atom_id res chain seq x y z
N MET A 1 -22.55 13.20 13.04
CA MET A 1 -21.25 13.88 12.86
C MET A 1 -20.27 12.86 12.31
N THR A 2 -19.57 13.18 11.23
CA THR A 2 -18.59 12.27 10.61
C THR A 2 -17.28 12.32 11.37
N LYS A 3 -16.71 11.16 11.71
CA LYS A 3 -15.40 11.06 12.38
C LYS A 3 -14.29 10.86 11.36
N ILE A 4 -13.18 11.58 11.53
CA ILE A 4 -12.03 11.49 10.62
C ILE A 4 -11.13 10.31 11.00
N ILE A 5 -10.76 9.51 10.02
CA ILE A 5 -9.69 8.50 10.13
C ILE A 5 -8.36 9.21 9.83
N ASP A 6 -7.70 9.67 10.89
CA ASP A 6 -6.39 10.31 10.82
C ASP A 6 -5.27 9.27 10.58
N GLY A 7 -4.98 9.00 9.32
CA GLY A 7 -3.92 8.08 8.92
C GLY A 7 -2.51 8.56 9.27
N LYS A 8 -2.28 9.86 9.47
CA LYS A 8 -0.98 10.36 10.00
C LYS A 8 -0.79 9.92 11.45
N ALA A 9 -1.84 9.99 12.27
CA ALA A 9 -1.79 9.52 13.65
C ALA A 9 -1.55 8.00 13.72
N VAL A 10 -2.25 7.21 12.91
CA VAL A 10 -2.03 5.75 12.83
C VAL A 10 -0.61 5.44 12.35
N ALA A 11 -0.15 6.10 11.28
CA ALA A 11 1.20 5.91 10.76
C ALA A 11 2.27 6.26 11.80
N LYS A 12 2.03 7.25 12.67
CA LYS A 12 2.94 7.57 13.78
C LYS A 12 3.04 6.43 14.78
N LYS A 13 1.91 5.81 15.15
CA LYS A 13 1.89 4.63 16.04
C LYS A 13 2.66 3.46 15.43
N VAL A 14 2.37 3.13 14.16
CA VAL A 14 3.06 2.05 13.43
C VAL A 14 4.56 2.30 13.38
N ASN A 15 4.99 3.50 12.99
CA ASN A 15 6.42 3.84 12.94
C ASN A 15 7.12 3.72 14.31
N ALA A 16 6.44 4.01 15.42
CA ALA A 16 7.01 3.86 16.75
C ALA A 16 7.21 2.37 17.12
N GLN A 17 6.24 1.52 16.77
CA GLN A 17 6.36 0.07 16.91
C GLN A 17 7.49 -0.47 16.01
N THR A 18 7.57 0.00 14.76
CA THR A 18 8.65 -0.36 13.83
C THR A 18 10.02 0.04 14.38
N ALA A 19 10.18 1.25 14.93
CA ALA A 19 11.45 1.69 15.52
C ALA A 19 11.87 0.79 16.71
N THR A 20 10.91 0.38 17.53
CA THR A 20 11.16 -0.56 18.64
C THR A 20 11.65 -1.90 18.10
N ALA A 21 10.96 -2.45 17.10
CA ALA A 21 11.34 -3.71 16.47
C ALA A 21 12.70 -3.66 15.75
N VAL A 22 13.08 -2.52 15.15
CA VAL A 22 14.42 -2.31 14.58
C VAL A 22 15.49 -2.35 15.68
N ALA A 23 15.24 -1.69 16.81
CA ALA A 23 16.19 -1.69 17.93
C ALA A 23 16.36 -3.10 18.54
N GLU A 24 15.28 -3.87 18.65
CA GLU A 24 15.30 -5.27 19.10
C GLU A 24 16.13 -6.18 18.17
N LEU A 25 15.99 -6.02 16.85
CA LEU A 25 16.79 -6.75 15.87
C LEU A 25 18.25 -6.32 15.87
N ALA A 26 18.52 -5.02 16.00
CA ALA A 26 19.88 -4.50 16.07
C ALA A 26 20.64 -5.07 17.30
N ALA A 27 19.94 -5.26 18.42
CA ALA A 27 20.51 -5.93 19.61
C ALA A 27 20.86 -7.42 19.35
N GLN A 28 20.26 -8.04 18.34
CA GLN A 28 20.56 -9.40 17.87
C GLN A 28 21.60 -9.41 16.72
N GLY A 29 22.15 -8.25 16.35
CA GLY A 29 23.10 -8.12 15.25
C GLY A 29 22.45 -8.06 13.87
N ILE A 30 21.12 -7.96 13.77
CA ILE A 30 20.38 -7.90 12.51
C ILE A 30 19.95 -6.46 12.26
N GLN A 31 20.38 -5.89 11.13
CA GLN A 31 19.89 -4.59 10.68
C GLN A 31 18.95 -4.80 9.49
N PRO A 32 17.63 -4.52 9.63
CA PRO A 32 16.71 -4.61 8.51
C PRO A 32 17.16 -3.72 7.35
N GLY A 33 17.15 -4.29 6.15
CA GLY A 33 17.72 -3.68 4.95
C GLY A 33 16.72 -3.57 3.82
N ILE A 34 16.63 -2.39 3.20
CA ILE A 34 15.79 -2.15 2.01
C ILE A 34 16.61 -1.56 0.87
N ALA A 35 16.47 -2.15 -0.32
CA ALA A 35 16.96 -1.60 -1.58
C ALA A 35 15.79 -0.99 -2.36
N VAL A 36 15.90 0.30 -2.70
CA VAL A 36 14.95 1.03 -3.53
C VAL A 36 15.60 1.38 -4.86
N ILE A 37 15.10 0.80 -5.94
CA ILE A 37 15.60 1.03 -7.30
C ILE A 37 14.67 1.99 -8.03
N ILE A 38 15.23 3.03 -8.64
CA ILE A 38 14.52 4.00 -9.48
C ILE A 38 15.20 4.11 -10.83
N VAL A 39 14.41 4.08 -11.91
CA VAL A 39 14.90 4.17 -13.29
C VAL A 39 14.29 5.39 -13.98
N GLY A 40 15.14 6.34 -14.38
CA GLY A 40 14.73 7.60 -14.99
C GLY A 40 14.47 8.74 -14.01
N ASP A 41 13.83 9.79 -14.52
CA ASP A 41 13.83 11.12 -13.90
C ASP A 41 12.43 11.62 -13.50
N ASP A 42 11.46 10.71 -13.34
CA ASP A 42 10.12 11.08 -12.91
C ASP A 42 10.15 11.80 -11.55
N ALA A 43 9.79 13.08 -11.54
CA ALA A 43 9.94 13.96 -10.38
C ALA A 43 9.08 13.49 -9.19
N ALA A 44 7.90 12.92 -9.45
CA ALA A 44 7.04 12.39 -8.40
C ALA A 44 7.71 11.18 -7.72
N SER A 45 8.23 10.24 -8.51
CA SER A 45 8.96 9.06 -8.05
C SER A 45 10.18 9.44 -7.21
N GLN A 46 10.96 10.42 -7.64
CA GLN A 46 12.13 10.91 -6.89
C GLN A 46 11.75 11.43 -5.49
N ILE A 47 10.64 12.16 -5.38
CA ILE A 47 10.13 12.64 -4.08
C ILE A 47 9.72 11.45 -3.20
N TYR A 48 8.99 10.48 -3.75
CA TYR A 48 8.57 9.29 -3.01
C TYR A 48 9.76 8.46 -2.51
N VAL A 49 10.74 8.19 -3.37
CA VAL A 49 11.96 7.43 -3.02
C VAL A 49 12.75 8.15 -1.93
N ARG A 50 12.94 9.47 -2.06
CA ARG A 50 13.62 10.26 -1.02
C ARG A 50 12.89 10.18 0.33
N ASN A 51 11.56 10.22 0.32
CA ASN A 51 10.77 10.10 1.54
C ASN A 51 10.86 8.70 2.17
N LYS A 52 10.84 7.65 1.35
CA LYS A 52 11.04 6.25 1.79
C LYS A 52 12.41 6.08 2.43
N ASN A 53 13.48 6.53 1.75
CA ASN A 53 14.85 6.45 2.25
C ASN A 53 15.01 7.21 3.58
N ARG A 54 14.58 8.48 3.62
CA ARG A 54 14.63 9.29 4.86
C ARG A 54 13.90 8.61 6.01
N LYS A 55 12.76 7.95 5.74
CA LYS A 55 12.01 7.23 6.76
C LYS A 55 12.77 6.00 7.25
N ALA A 56 13.27 5.16 6.34
CA ALA A 56 14.05 3.96 6.68
C ALA A 56 15.28 4.32 7.54
N THR A 57 16.08 5.30 7.10
CA THR A 57 17.24 5.78 7.87
C THR A 57 16.84 6.31 9.25
N LYS A 58 15.75 7.08 9.34
CA LYS A 58 15.25 7.60 10.62
C LYS A 58 14.83 6.48 11.59
N LEU A 59 14.37 5.34 11.07
CA LEU A 59 13.98 4.18 11.87
C LEU A 59 15.17 3.29 12.25
N GLY A 60 16.39 3.58 11.77
CA GLY A 60 17.60 2.80 12.04
C GLY A 60 17.88 1.66 11.06
N MET A 61 17.15 1.62 9.94
CA MET A 61 17.29 0.57 8.93
C MET A 61 18.45 0.86 7.98
N HIS A 62 19.05 -0.20 7.43
CA HIS A 62 19.95 -0.10 6.28
C HIS A 62 19.10 0.21 5.03
N SER A 63 19.44 1.27 4.31
CA SER A 63 18.64 1.73 3.16
C SER A 63 19.56 2.10 2.01
N VAL A 64 19.34 1.45 0.87
CA VAL A 64 20.10 1.67 -0.36
C VAL A 64 19.15 2.27 -1.39
N VAL A 65 19.55 3.39 -2.00
CA VAL A 65 18.85 3.96 -3.15
C VAL A 65 19.71 3.79 -4.39
N ARG A 66 19.22 3.01 -5.35
CA ARG A 66 19.88 2.76 -6.63
C ARG A 66 19.18 3.57 -7.71
N GLN A 67 19.78 4.70 -8.10
CA GLN A 67 19.30 5.53 -9.19
C GLN A 67 19.96 5.13 -10.51
N LEU A 68 19.13 4.87 -11.51
CA LEU A 68 19.52 4.41 -12.84
C LEU A 68 18.98 5.37 -13.91
N PRO A 69 19.70 5.61 -15.01
CA PRO A 69 19.24 6.48 -16.09
C PRO A 69 18.02 5.88 -16.80
N ALA A 70 17.20 6.73 -17.44
CA ALA A 70 16.05 6.27 -18.23
C ALA A 70 16.42 5.33 -19.39
N THR A 71 17.70 5.33 -19.79
CA THR A 71 18.27 4.47 -20.85
C THR A 71 18.65 3.07 -20.37
N THR A 72 18.54 2.78 -19.07
CA THR A 72 18.84 1.43 -18.55
C THR A 72 17.98 0.38 -19.25
N SER A 73 18.63 -0.70 -19.67
CA SER A 73 17.99 -1.84 -20.30
C SER A 73 17.32 -2.74 -19.27
N GLN A 74 16.40 -3.58 -19.73
CA GLN A 74 15.75 -4.58 -18.89
C GLN A 74 16.77 -5.55 -18.28
N ASP A 75 17.74 -6.01 -19.06
CA ASP A 75 18.74 -7.00 -18.62
C ASP A 75 19.66 -6.43 -17.53
N GLU A 76 20.07 -5.16 -17.65
CA GLU A 76 20.82 -4.47 -16.60
C GLU A 76 20.02 -4.37 -15.30
N LEU A 77 18.73 -4.04 -15.38
CA LEU A 77 17.87 -3.97 -14.20
C LEU A 77 17.67 -5.35 -13.55
N LEU A 78 17.47 -6.40 -14.36
CA LEU A 78 17.36 -7.78 -13.88
C LEU A 78 18.64 -8.24 -13.17
N ALA A 79 19.82 -7.89 -13.70
CA ALA A 79 21.09 -8.20 -13.06
C ALA A 79 21.26 -7.50 -11.69
N ILE A 80 20.80 -6.25 -11.58
CA ILE A 80 20.80 -5.51 -10.31
C ILE A 80 19.86 -6.17 -9.29
N ILE A 81 18.66 -6.58 -9.71
CA ILE A 81 17.70 -7.28 -8.84
C ILE A 81 18.28 -8.62 -8.38
N ALA A 82 18.92 -9.38 -9.28
CA ALA A 82 19.58 -10.64 -8.93
C ALA A 82 20.68 -10.44 -7.88
N ALA A 83 21.46 -9.36 -7.98
CA ALA A 83 22.47 -9.02 -6.97
C ALA A 83 21.84 -8.75 -5.60
N TYR A 84 20.74 -7.98 -5.53
CA TYR A 84 20.05 -7.72 -4.27
C TYR A 84 19.30 -8.94 -3.72
N ASN A 85 18.80 -9.82 -4.59
CA ASN A 85 18.24 -11.11 -4.15
C ASN A 85 19.29 -11.94 -3.40
N ALA A 86 20.54 -11.94 -3.87
CA ALA A 86 21.65 -12.67 -3.25
C ALA A 86 22.34 -11.95 -2.07
N ASP A 87 21.97 -10.69 -1.79
CA ASP A 87 22.58 -9.88 -0.72
C ASP A 87 21.84 -10.07 0.61
N ASP A 88 22.47 -10.74 1.58
CA ASP A 88 21.90 -11.00 2.91
C ASP A 88 21.72 -9.73 3.75
N SER A 89 22.35 -8.62 3.39
CA SER A 89 22.09 -7.32 4.05
C SER A 89 20.77 -6.69 3.59
N ILE A 90 20.21 -7.15 2.47
CA ILE A 90 18.95 -6.66 1.89
C ILE A 90 17.83 -7.66 2.13
N HIS A 91 16.80 -7.20 2.82
CA HIS A 91 15.64 -8.00 3.21
C HIS A 91 14.38 -7.62 2.42
N GLY A 92 14.33 -6.38 1.90
CA GLY A 92 13.25 -5.89 1.05
C GLY A 92 13.80 -5.22 -0.21
N ILE A 93 13.20 -5.51 -1.36
CA ILE A 93 13.52 -4.90 -2.65
C ILE A 93 12.27 -4.22 -3.19
N LEU A 94 12.41 -2.95 -3.55
CA LEU A 94 11.36 -2.15 -4.17
C LEU A 94 11.88 -1.56 -5.48
N VAL A 95 11.20 -1.87 -6.58
CA VAL A 95 11.41 -1.17 -7.85
C VAL A 95 10.30 -0.14 -8.03
N GLN A 96 10.68 1.13 -8.11
CA GLN A 96 9.73 2.24 -8.16
C GLN A 96 9.13 2.39 -9.57
N SER A 97 7.82 2.20 -9.70
CA SER A 97 7.05 2.54 -10.90
C SER A 97 6.78 4.07 -10.99
N PRO A 98 6.54 4.61 -12.20
CA PRO A 98 6.57 3.92 -13.49
C PRO A 98 7.99 3.65 -13.97
N LEU A 99 8.18 2.51 -14.64
CA LEU A 99 9.42 2.22 -15.37
C LEU A 99 9.38 2.81 -16.79
N PRO A 100 10.55 3.07 -17.40
CA PRO A 100 10.63 3.41 -18.82
C PRO A 100 9.92 2.37 -19.70
N ALA A 101 9.29 2.82 -20.79
CA ALA A 101 8.41 2.00 -21.64
C ALA A 101 9.09 0.77 -22.26
N GLN A 102 10.42 0.77 -22.38
CA GLN A 102 11.19 -0.38 -22.87
C GLN A 102 11.32 -1.53 -21.85
N ILE A 103 10.96 -1.31 -20.59
CA ILE A 103 11.09 -2.30 -19.51
C ILE A 103 9.72 -2.92 -19.21
N ASN A 104 9.66 -4.25 -19.18
CA ASN A 104 8.46 -4.97 -18.82
C ASN A 104 8.31 -5.06 -17.28
N GLU A 105 7.52 -4.16 -16.70
CA GLU A 105 7.24 -4.12 -15.24
C GLU A 105 6.81 -5.47 -14.63
N PRO A 106 5.88 -6.25 -15.25
CA PRO A 106 5.57 -7.59 -14.77
C PRO A 106 6.78 -8.53 -14.64
N LEU A 107 7.68 -8.55 -15.62
CA LEU A 107 8.90 -9.37 -15.55
C LEU A 107 9.83 -8.91 -14.42
N ILE A 108 9.96 -7.59 -14.24
CA ILE A 108 10.74 -7.01 -13.15
C ILE A 108 10.17 -7.40 -11.78
N THR A 109 8.85 -7.35 -11.63
CA THR A 109 8.18 -7.76 -10.38
C THR A 109 8.42 -9.24 -10.08
N MET A 110 8.39 -10.11 -11.09
CA MET A 110 8.64 -11.55 -10.94
C MET A 110 10.11 -11.91 -10.74
N ALA A 111 11.04 -10.98 -11.01
CA ALA A 111 12.46 -11.20 -10.79
C ALA A 111 12.88 -10.98 -9.33
N ILE A 112 12.08 -10.28 -8.54
CA ILE A 112 12.31 -10.09 -7.10
C ILE A 112 11.97 -11.40 -6.38
N ASP A 113 12.85 -11.89 -5.52
CA ASP A 113 12.55 -13.06 -4.68
C ASP A 113 11.25 -12.79 -3.89
N PRO A 114 10.24 -13.68 -3.92
CA PRO A 114 9.02 -13.51 -3.14
C PRO A 114 9.25 -13.21 -1.65
N LYS A 115 10.34 -13.70 -1.06
CA LYS A 115 10.73 -13.45 0.33
C LYS A 115 11.30 -12.03 0.55
N LYS A 116 11.74 -11.36 -0.52
CA LYS A 116 12.24 -9.97 -0.50
C LYS A 116 11.29 -8.97 -1.17
N ASP A 117 10.15 -9.41 -1.70
CA ASP A 117 9.11 -8.57 -2.31
C ASP A 117 8.36 -7.73 -1.26
N VAL A 118 8.97 -6.62 -0.85
CA VAL A 118 8.46 -5.76 0.23
C VAL A 118 7.14 -5.05 -0.12
N ASP A 119 6.78 -4.98 -1.41
CA ASP A 119 5.52 -4.42 -1.86
C ASP A 119 4.42 -5.50 -2.03
N GLY A 120 4.76 -6.79 -1.92
CA GLY A 120 3.79 -7.89 -1.94
C GLY A 120 3.08 -8.07 -3.29
N PHE A 121 3.73 -7.67 -4.40
CA PHE A 121 3.16 -7.74 -5.75
C PHE A 121 3.61 -8.97 -6.54
N HIS A 122 4.59 -9.72 -6.03
CA HIS A 122 5.03 -10.95 -6.66
C HIS A 122 3.84 -11.93 -6.76
N PRO A 123 3.59 -12.57 -7.93
CA PRO A 123 2.45 -13.46 -8.12
C PRO A 123 2.32 -14.56 -7.06
N THR A 124 3.43 -15.12 -6.59
CA THR A 124 3.45 -16.05 -5.44
C THR A 124 2.81 -15.47 -4.18
N ASN A 125 3.17 -14.25 -3.79
CA ASN A 125 2.63 -13.60 -2.58
C ASN A 125 1.16 -13.21 -2.78
N VAL A 126 0.80 -12.75 -3.98
CA VAL A 126 -0.60 -12.50 -4.36
C VAL A 126 -1.43 -13.79 -4.31
N GLY A 127 -0.88 -14.91 -4.80
CA GLY A 127 -1.51 -16.23 -4.73
C GLY A 127 -1.72 -16.69 -3.29
N LYS A 128 -0.70 -16.52 -2.43
CA LYS A 128 -0.82 -16.78 -0.99
C LYS A 128 -1.91 -15.93 -0.34
N LEU A 129 -1.99 -14.64 -0.66
CA LEU A 129 -3.05 -13.75 -0.19
C LEU A 129 -4.44 -14.24 -0.59
N ILE A 130 -4.66 -14.54 -1.87
CA ILE A 130 -5.96 -14.96 -2.40
C ILE A 130 -6.40 -16.30 -1.81
N THR A 131 -5.47 -17.22 -1.60
CA THR A 131 -5.74 -18.54 -1.00
C THR A 131 -5.81 -18.51 0.52
N ASN A 132 -5.60 -17.34 1.13
CA ASN A 132 -5.47 -17.17 2.58
C ASN A 132 -4.47 -18.18 3.19
N PHE A 133 -3.32 -18.34 2.52
CA PHE A 133 -2.33 -19.34 2.85
C PHE A 133 -1.80 -19.11 4.29
N PRO A 134 -1.62 -20.16 5.10
CA PRO A 134 -1.10 -19.99 6.46
C PRO A 134 0.37 -19.57 6.45
N GLY A 135 0.77 -18.78 7.45
CA GLY A 135 2.16 -18.33 7.61
C GLY A 135 2.40 -16.91 7.11
N ASN A 136 3.67 -16.55 7.03
CA ASN A 136 4.10 -15.18 6.78
C ASN A 136 4.48 -14.96 5.32
N TYR A 137 3.97 -13.88 4.73
CA TYR A 137 4.35 -13.39 3.41
C TYR A 137 3.96 -11.92 3.28
N PRO A 138 4.66 -11.14 2.46
CA PRO A 138 4.34 -9.73 2.28
C PRO A 138 3.03 -9.57 1.49
N VAL A 139 2.30 -8.50 1.81
CA VAL A 139 1.06 -8.11 1.15
C VAL A 139 1.16 -6.63 0.77
N ALA A 140 0.53 -6.27 -0.35
CA ALA A 140 0.35 -4.90 -0.81
C ALA A 140 0.21 -3.87 0.33
N ASN A 141 1.19 -2.95 0.41
CA ASN A 141 1.35 -2.02 1.53
C ASN A 141 0.15 -1.09 1.73
N THR A 142 -0.46 -0.60 0.64
CA THR A 142 -1.65 0.27 0.72
C THR A 142 -2.87 -0.46 1.31
N PRO A 143 -3.33 -1.59 0.75
CA PRO A 143 -4.39 -2.42 1.35
C PRO A 143 -4.14 -2.83 2.79
N ARG A 144 -2.92 -3.29 3.11
CA ARG A 144 -2.54 -3.68 4.48
C ARG A 144 -2.59 -2.48 5.44
N GLY A 145 -2.15 -1.31 4.98
CA GLY A 145 -2.29 -0.06 5.72
C GLY A 145 -3.75 0.31 5.99
N ILE A 146 -4.65 0.09 5.02
CA ILE A 146 -6.09 0.30 5.20
C ILE A 146 -6.65 -0.63 6.27
N MET A 147 -6.33 -1.93 6.24
CA MET A 147 -6.76 -2.88 7.28
C MET A 147 -6.28 -2.45 8.67
N THR A 148 -5.05 -1.93 8.77
CA THR A 148 -4.49 -1.39 10.02
C THR A 148 -5.29 -0.19 10.52
N MET A 149 -5.69 0.72 9.63
CA MET A 149 -6.54 1.87 10.01
C MET A 149 -7.93 1.42 10.46
N LEU A 150 -8.56 0.46 9.77
CA LEU A 150 -9.86 -0.08 10.16
C LEU A 150 -9.80 -0.64 11.59
N ALA A 151 -8.76 -1.43 11.89
CA ALA A 151 -8.53 -1.98 13.22
C ALA A 151 -8.32 -0.88 14.29
N ASP A 152 -7.47 0.12 14.03
CA ASP A 152 -7.21 1.23 14.99
C ASP A 152 -8.47 2.04 15.32
N TYR A 153 -9.44 2.08 14.39
CA TYR A 153 -10.72 2.77 14.56
C TYR A 153 -11.87 1.85 15.02
N GLY A 154 -11.59 0.58 15.32
CA GLY A 154 -12.58 -0.39 15.79
C GLY A 154 -13.59 -0.81 14.73
N VAL A 155 -13.22 -0.72 13.46
CA VAL A 155 -14.06 -1.17 12.33
C VAL A 155 -13.71 -2.61 12.00
N ASP A 156 -14.51 -3.54 12.52
CA ASP A 156 -14.41 -4.97 12.17
C ASP A 156 -15.09 -5.24 10.82
N PRO A 157 -14.38 -5.74 9.78
CA PRO A 157 -14.97 -6.11 8.51
C PRO A 157 -15.93 -7.32 8.57
N ALA A 158 -15.84 -8.16 9.60
CA ALA A 158 -16.60 -9.40 9.67
C ALA A 158 -18.12 -9.17 9.54
N GLY A 159 -18.76 -9.86 8.59
CA GLY A 159 -20.20 -9.78 8.33
C GLY A 159 -20.68 -8.48 7.67
N LYS A 160 -19.78 -7.51 7.41
CA LYS A 160 -20.13 -6.25 6.73
C LYS A 160 -20.11 -6.40 5.21
N THR A 161 -20.90 -5.58 4.53
CA THR A 161 -20.77 -5.39 3.07
C THR A 161 -19.65 -4.42 2.78
N ALA A 162 -18.57 -4.89 2.15
CA ALA A 162 -17.49 -4.04 1.69
C ALA A 162 -17.52 -3.89 0.17
N VAL A 163 -17.46 -2.64 -0.31
CA VAL A 163 -17.37 -2.32 -1.74
C VAL A 163 -16.02 -1.72 -2.02
N VAL A 164 -15.28 -2.33 -2.94
CA VAL A 164 -14.00 -1.82 -3.45
C VAL A 164 -14.22 -1.30 -4.86
N ILE A 165 -14.12 0.02 -5.04
CA ILE A 165 -14.21 0.68 -6.35
C ILE A 165 -12.80 0.86 -6.89
N GLY A 166 -12.46 0.10 -7.93
CA GLY A 166 -11.11 -0.01 -8.46
C GLY A 166 -10.62 -1.45 -8.38
N ARG A 167 -9.96 -1.92 -9.45
CA ARG A 167 -9.50 -3.31 -9.59
C ARG A 167 -8.03 -3.43 -10.00
N SER A 168 -7.24 -2.43 -9.61
CA SER A 168 -5.79 -2.45 -9.84
C SER A 168 -5.15 -3.62 -9.10
N THR A 169 -4.00 -4.07 -9.61
CA THR A 169 -3.20 -5.14 -8.99
C THR A 169 -2.56 -4.70 -7.67
N ILE A 170 -2.31 -3.40 -7.52
CA ILE A 170 -1.59 -2.84 -6.36
C ILE A 170 -2.51 -2.40 -5.20
N VAL A 171 -3.80 -2.16 -5.47
CA VAL A 171 -4.77 -1.75 -4.43
C VAL A 171 -6.05 -2.59 -4.50
N GLY A 172 -6.84 -2.46 -5.57
CA GLY A 172 -8.21 -2.96 -5.58
C GLY A 172 -8.35 -4.46 -5.34
N LYS A 173 -7.62 -5.27 -6.11
CA LYS A 173 -7.64 -6.74 -5.99
C LYS A 173 -7.11 -7.23 -4.63
N PRO A 174 -5.91 -6.81 -4.15
CA PRO A 174 -5.44 -7.22 -2.84
C PRO A 174 -6.31 -6.71 -1.69
N MET A 175 -6.92 -5.52 -1.80
CA MET A 175 -7.88 -5.02 -0.81
C MET A 175 -9.11 -5.92 -0.70
N ALA A 176 -9.66 -6.33 -1.84
CA ALA A 176 -10.80 -7.25 -1.86
C ALA A 176 -10.46 -8.60 -1.22
N ALA A 177 -9.26 -9.14 -1.49
CA ALA A 177 -8.80 -10.37 -0.87
C ALA A 177 -8.63 -10.23 0.65
N LEU A 178 -8.00 -9.15 1.14
CA LEU A 178 -7.84 -8.89 2.58
C LEU A 178 -9.19 -8.76 3.30
N LEU A 179 -10.15 -8.04 2.70
CA LEU A 179 -11.49 -7.90 3.27
C LEU A 179 -12.25 -9.24 3.29
N THR A 180 -12.09 -10.05 2.24
CA THR A 180 -12.67 -11.40 2.18
C THR A 180 -12.08 -12.30 3.26
N ASN A 181 -10.75 -12.28 3.43
CA ASN A 181 -10.06 -13.04 4.48
C ASN A 181 -10.41 -12.54 5.89
N ALA A 182 -10.87 -11.28 6.01
CA ALA A 182 -11.43 -10.71 7.23
C ALA A 182 -12.97 -10.91 7.36
N ASN A 183 -13.54 -11.86 6.61
CA ASN A 183 -14.95 -12.26 6.67
C ASN A 183 -15.97 -11.20 6.23
N ALA A 184 -15.58 -10.20 5.44
CA ALA A 184 -16.52 -9.28 4.80
C ALA A 184 -17.20 -9.93 3.58
N THR A 185 -18.44 -9.52 3.28
CA THR A 185 -19.05 -9.75 1.97
C THR A 185 -18.51 -8.69 1.01
N VAL A 186 -17.72 -9.09 0.01
CA VAL A 186 -16.97 -8.15 -0.84
C VAL A 186 -17.57 -8.04 -2.24
N THR A 187 -17.80 -6.81 -2.71
CA THR A 187 -18.10 -6.48 -4.11
C THR A 187 -16.99 -5.63 -4.71
N ILE A 188 -16.46 -6.04 -5.86
CA ILE A 188 -15.50 -5.24 -6.63
C ILE A 188 -16.26 -4.52 -7.74
N ALA A 189 -16.20 -3.19 -7.75
CA ALA A 189 -16.77 -2.35 -8.79
C ALA A 189 -15.67 -1.63 -9.59
N HIS A 190 -15.98 -1.23 -10.82
CA HIS A 190 -15.02 -0.60 -11.74
C HIS A 190 -15.74 0.16 -12.86
N SER A 191 -14.99 0.73 -13.81
CA SER A 191 -15.48 1.51 -14.97
C SER A 191 -16.45 0.79 -15.92
N LYS A 192 -16.77 -0.48 -15.67
CA LYS A 192 -17.74 -1.28 -16.44
C LYS A 192 -18.91 -1.78 -15.59
N THR A 193 -18.98 -1.37 -14.33
CA THR A 193 -20.14 -1.60 -13.46
C THR A 193 -21.29 -0.74 -13.96
N ALA A 194 -22.44 -1.36 -14.26
CA ALA A 194 -23.58 -0.70 -14.91
C ALA A 194 -24.12 0.51 -14.12
N ASP A 195 -24.36 0.33 -12.82
CA ASP A 195 -24.70 1.41 -11.89
C ASP A 195 -23.72 1.41 -10.72
N LEU A 196 -22.58 2.06 -10.92
CA LEU A 196 -21.53 2.17 -9.91
C LEU A 196 -22.04 2.82 -8.61
N LYS A 197 -22.95 3.79 -8.73
CA LYS A 197 -23.45 4.59 -7.60
C LYS A 197 -24.42 3.80 -6.75
N ALA A 198 -25.32 3.03 -7.37
CA ALA A 198 -26.17 2.11 -6.64
C ALA A 198 -25.36 1.06 -5.88
N VAL A 199 -24.29 0.52 -6.49
CA VAL A 199 -23.39 -0.43 -5.81
C VAL A 199 -22.69 0.24 -4.63
N ALA A 200 -22.15 1.45 -4.79
CA ALA A 200 -21.49 2.20 -3.72
C ALA A 200 -22.39 2.39 -2.47
N ARG A 201 -23.70 2.67 -2.68
CA ARG A 201 -24.68 2.87 -1.60
C ARG A 201 -24.99 1.61 -0.77
N THR A 202 -24.53 0.44 -1.19
CA THR A 202 -24.69 -0.80 -0.41
C THR A 202 -23.63 -0.96 0.68
N ALA A 203 -22.52 -0.23 0.58
CA ALA A 203 -21.31 -0.45 1.36
C ALA A 203 -21.45 -0.01 2.82
N ASP A 204 -21.15 -0.91 3.76
CA ASP A 204 -20.81 -0.55 5.14
C ASP A 204 -19.36 -0.05 5.22
N ILE A 205 -18.48 -0.63 4.39
CA ILE A 205 -17.09 -0.21 4.18
C ILE A 205 -16.91 0.09 2.68
N LEU A 206 -16.68 1.35 2.33
CA LEU A 206 -16.45 1.78 0.96
C LEU A 206 -14.98 2.14 0.78
N VAL A 207 -14.25 1.39 -0.06
CA VAL A 207 -12.88 1.72 -0.46
C VAL A 207 -12.89 2.21 -1.90
N VAL A 208 -12.42 3.44 -2.14
CA VAL A 208 -12.38 4.05 -3.48
C VAL A 208 -10.91 4.25 -3.89
N ALA A 209 -10.52 3.62 -5.00
CA ALA A 209 -9.15 3.56 -5.50
C ALA A 209 -9.14 3.61 -7.04
N THR A 210 -9.69 4.70 -7.59
CA THR A 210 -9.86 4.93 -9.02
C THR A 210 -8.84 5.89 -9.61
N GLY A 211 -8.31 6.83 -8.83
CA GLY A 211 -7.51 7.93 -9.36
C GLY A 211 -8.36 8.83 -10.26
N ILE A 212 -9.59 9.11 -9.83
CA ILE A 212 -10.49 10.06 -10.48
C ILE A 212 -11.08 10.94 -9.38
N ALA A 213 -10.58 12.17 -9.31
CA ALA A 213 -11.02 13.19 -8.36
C ALA A 213 -12.55 13.29 -8.26
N HIS A 214 -13.06 13.23 -7.03
CA HIS A 214 -14.47 13.42 -6.69
C HIS A 214 -15.44 12.50 -7.45
N LEU A 215 -14.98 11.34 -7.91
CA LEU A 215 -15.82 10.36 -8.59
C LEU A 215 -17.01 9.98 -7.71
N ILE A 216 -16.86 9.82 -6.39
CA ILE A 216 -17.91 9.46 -5.44
C ILE A 216 -18.32 10.68 -4.62
N THR A 217 -19.64 10.90 -4.47
CA THR A 217 -20.19 12.03 -3.70
C THR A 217 -20.92 11.52 -2.46
N GLY A 218 -21.28 12.42 -1.55
CA GLY A 218 -22.13 12.13 -0.39
C GLY A 218 -23.40 11.34 -0.71
N ALA A 219 -24.06 11.66 -1.83
CA ALA A 219 -25.29 10.99 -2.24
C ALA A 219 -25.08 9.51 -2.61
N ASP A 220 -23.84 9.09 -2.84
CA ASP A 220 -23.46 7.72 -3.22
C ASP A 220 -23.03 6.87 -2.02
N ILE A 221 -23.01 7.46 -0.83
CA ILE A 221 -22.52 6.82 0.40
C ILE A 221 -23.72 6.37 1.25
N LYS A 222 -23.66 5.13 1.75
CA LYS A 222 -24.62 4.65 2.75
C LYS A 222 -24.47 5.47 4.04
N PRO A 223 -25.56 5.99 4.64
CA PRO A 223 -25.49 6.68 5.92
C PRO A 223 -24.80 5.82 6.99
N GLY A 224 -23.81 6.39 7.68
CA GLY A 224 -23.02 5.71 8.71
C GLY A 224 -21.86 4.85 8.19
N ALA A 225 -21.64 4.74 6.87
CA ALA A 225 -20.56 3.94 6.31
C ALA A 225 -19.16 4.43 6.74
N THR A 226 -18.20 3.50 6.71
CA THR A 226 -16.76 3.80 6.75
C THR A 226 -16.25 4.00 5.34
N VAL A 227 -15.71 5.18 5.04
CA VAL A 227 -15.22 5.55 3.72
C VAL A 227 -13.70 5.68 3.75
N ILE A 228 -13.04 4.89 2.91
CA ILE A 228 -11.59 4.90 2.69
C ILE A 228 -11.33 5.43 1.28
N ASP A 229 -10.82 6.65 1.21
CA ASP A 229 -10.40 7.31 -0.01
C ASP A 229 -8.90 7.11 -0.22
N VAL A 230 -8.56 6.33 -1.26
CA VAL A 230 -7.19 6.01 -1.65
C VAL A 230 -6.66 6.98 -2.71
N GLY A 231 -7.54 7.80 -3.31
CA GLY A 231 -7.20 8.73 -4.37
C GLY A 231 -6.11 9.72 -3.95
N MET A 232 -5.25 10.05 -4.91
CA MET A 232 -4.18 11.04 -4.75
C MET A 232 -4.06 11.87 -6.02
N ASP A 233 -5.16 12.52 -6.41
CA ASP A 233 -5.23 13.38 -7.58
C ASP A 233 -4.94 14.84 -7.25
N ARG A 234 -4.74 15.65 -8.29
CA ARG A 234 -4.65 17.10 -8.14
C ARG A 234 -5.83 17.76 -8.82
N ASP A 235 -6.46 18.70 -8.12
CA ASP A 235 -7.49 19.56 -8.72
C ASP A 235 -6.87 20.60 -9.67
N GLU A 236 -7.73 21.43 -10.27
CA GLU A 236 -7.35 22.50 -11.21
C GLU A 236 -6.38 23.52 -10.60
N ASN A 237 -6.34 23.63 -9.26
CA ASN A 237 -5.43 24.52 -8.52
C ASN A 237 -4.16 23.80 -8.05
N GLY A 238 -3.96 22.54 -8.43
CA GLY A 238 -2.83 21.71 -8.03
C GLY A 238 -2.92 21.17 -6.61
N LYS A 239 -4.03 21.37 -5.89
CA LYS A 239 -4.26 20.85 -4.53
C LYS A 239 -4.55 19.35 -4.59
N LEU A 240 -3.97 18.61 -3.66
CA LEU A 240 -4.18 17.17 -3.54
C LEU A 240 -5.60 16.88 -3.05
N VAL A 241 -6.35 16.11 -3.84
CA VAL A 241 -7.75 15.70 -3.60
C VAL A 241 -7.89 14.19 -3.80
N GLY A 242 -8.97 13.63 -3.26
CA GLY A 242 -9.24 12.20 -3.32
C GLY A 242 -10.31 11.83 -4.36
N ASP A 243 -10.58 10.53 -4.45
CA ASP A 243 -11.61 9.98 -5.33
C ASP A 243 -13.03 10.26 -4.79
N VAL A 244 -13.15 10.66 -3.53
CA VAL A 244 -14.40 11.01 -2.86
C VAL A 244 -14.45 12.52 -2.65
N ASP A 245 -15.57 13.13 -3.00
CA ASP A 245 -15.90 14.49 -2.58
C ASP A 245 -16.11 14.51 -1.05
N PHE A 246 -15.04 14.90 -0.35
CA PHE A 246 -14.97 14.88 1.10
C PHE A 246 -16.03 15.78 1.75
N ASP A 247 -16.30 16.94 1.16
CA ASP A 247 -17.21 17.92 1.75
C ASP A 247 -18.66 17.43 1.68
N SER A 248 -19.08 16.86 0.54
CA SER A 248 -20.43 16.28 0.42
C SER A 248 -20.60 15.00 1.24
N ALA A 249 -19.53 14.27 1.54
CA ALA A 249 -19.59 13.08 2.40
C ALA A 249 -19.77 13.40 3.90
N GLN A 250 -19.48 14.64 4.33
CA GLN A 250 -19.65 15.05 5.72
C GLN A 250 -21.12 15.00 6.13
N GLY A 251 -21.37 14.50 7.35
CA GLY A 251 -22.72 14.32 7.88
C GLY A 251 -23.40 13.03 7.42
N ILE A 252 -22.91 12.39 6.35
CA ILE A 252 -23.44 11.12 5.82
C ILE A 252 -22.56 9.95 6.28
N ALA A 253 -21.25 10.01 6.01
CA ALA A 253 -20.32 8.98 6.42
C ALA A 253 -20.20 8.94 7.96
N GLY A 254 -20.11 7.74 8.52
CA GLY A 254 -19.79 7.56 9.95
C GLY A 254 -18.31 7.85 10.20
N LEU A 255 -17.45 7.31 9.32
CA LEU A 255 -16.00 7.47 9.32
C LEU A 255 -15.52 7.81 7.91
N ILE A 256 -14.53 8.69 7.77
CA ILE A 256 -13.91 8.99 6.48
C ILE A 256 -12.41 9.31 6.60
N THR A 257 -11.59 8.80 5.68
CA THR A 257 -10.19 9.23 5.56
C THR A 257 -10.07 10.57 4.82
N PRO A 258 -9.26 11.52 5.31
CA PRO A 258 -9.01 12.76 4.59
C PRO A 258 -7.97 12.56 3.49
N VAL A 259 -8.06 13.34 2.42
CA VAL A 259 -7.01 13.47 1.40
C VAL A 259 -6.54 14.92 1.35
N PRO A 260 -5.26 15.21 1.64
CA PRO A 260 -4.22 14.31 2.15
C PRO A 260 -4.35 13.98 3.64
N GLY A 261 -3.68 12.90 4.07
CA GLY A 261 -3.47 12.57 5.48
C GLY A 261 -4.16 11.29 5.96
N GLY A 262 -4.95 10.64 5.12
CA GLY A 262 -5.49 9.30 5.33
C GLY A 262 -4.53 8.21 4.88
N VAL A 263 -4.79 7.61 3.71
CA VAL A 263 -4.14 6.38 3.26
C VAL A 263 -2.64 6.56 2.96
N GLY A 264 -2.23 7.65 2.30
CA GLY A 264 -0.83 7.84 1.85
C GLY A 264 0.25 7.67 2.94
N PRO A 265 0.15 8.33 4.12
CA PRO A 265 1.06 8.12 5.24
C PRO A 265 1.16 6.66 5.70
N MET A 266 0.08 5.90 5.62
CA MET A 266 0.03 4.48 6.00
C MET A 266 0.77 3.60 5.01
N THR A 267 0.74 3.90 3.72
CA THR A 267 1.51 3.14 2.71
C THR A 267 3.00 3.12 3.05
N ILE A 268 3.58 4.28 3.39
CA ILE A 268 5.02 4.37 3.74
C ILE A 268 5.29 3.69 5.09
N ALA A 269 4.43 3.89 6.10
CA ALA A 269 4.62 3.24 7.40
C ALA A 269 4.56 1.71 7.30
N THR A 270 3.62 1.19 6.50
CA THR A 270 3.46 -0.25 6.25
C THR A 270 4.65 -0.81 5.49
N LEU A 271 5.19 -0.10 4.48
CA LEU A 271 6.42 -0.52 3.79
C LEU A 271 7.61 -0.75 4.75
N MET A 272 7.81 0.18 5.69
CA MET A 272 8.89 0.05 6.68
C MET A 272 8.63 -1.12 7.62
N GLN A 273 7.40 -1.27 8.10
CA GLN A 273 6.99 -2.41 8.92
C GLN A 273 7.22 -3.74 8.19
N THR A 274 6.77 -3.85 6.94
CA THR A 274 6.97 -5.04 6.11
C THR A 274 8.45 -5.37 5.96
N THR A 275 9.33 -4.38 5.75
CA THR A 275 10.78 -4.64 5.65
C THR A 275 11.35 -5.26 6.93
N VAL A 276 10.94 -4.76 8.10
CA VAL A 276 11.37 -5.31 9.40
C VAL A 276 10.85 -6.72 9.61
N GLU A 277 9.63 -6.99 9.17
CA GLU A 277 9.05 -8.34 9.21
C GLU A 277 9.76 -9.31 8.28
N LEU A 278 10.09 -8.90 7.04
CA LEU A 278 10.90 -9.71 6.13
C LEU A 278 12.24 -10.07 6.77
N ALA A 279 12.90 -9.12 7.44
CA ALA A 279 14.13 -9.41 8.18
C ALA A 279 13.94 -10.44 9.30
N LYS A 280 12.82 -10.36 10.04
CA LYS A 280 12.48 -11.36 11.08
C LYS A 280 12.23 -12.74 10.49
N TRP A 281 11.58 -12.82 9.33
CA TRP A 281 11.21 -14.10 8.72
C TRP A 281 12.39 -14.79 8.04
N SER A 282 13.39 -14.04 7.58
CA SER A 282 14.61 -14.59 6.98
C SER A 282 15.49 -15.32 7.99
N ASP A 283 15.43 -14.97 9.28
CA ASP A 283 16.27 -15.56 10.34
C ASP A 283 15.63 -16.81 11.00
N VAL A 284 14.34 -17.05 10.75
CA VAL A 284 13.69 -18.29 11.17
C VAL A 284 14.02 -19.36 10.14
N SER A 285 14.99 -20.21 10.47
CA SER A 285 15.24 -21.45 9.74
C SER A 285 13.95 -22.28 9.74
N GLU A 286 13.41 -22.60 8.55
CA GLU A 286 12.39 -23.65 8.41
C GLU A 286 12.96 -25.03 8.79
#